data_AF-A0A4D6NH53-F1
#
_entry.id   AF-A0A4D6NH53-F1
#
_cell.length_a   1.000
_cell.length_b   1.000
_cell.length_c   1.000
_cell.angle_alpha   90.00
_cell.angle_beta   90.00
_cell.angle_gamma   90.00
#
_symmetry.space_group_name_H-M   'P 1'
#
loop_
_entity.id
_entity.type
_entity.pdbx_description
1 polymer ?
#
loop_
_entity_poly.entity_id
_entity_poly.type
_entity_poly.pdbx_seq_one_letter_code
_entity_poly.pdbx_strand_id
1 'polypeptide(L)'
;MPTYLYYTDPQDSTEQPQYVGTMTPYVVENKFALETMYRLKAGDHTIPSSEDTGMLRTWDTDSKYLDTQSEESIEFTGTTKLSFTKIPNYTAPEQVFRSVRNMGRDASFNKMNNISWQLTVDSGFTYLLRLYFCELNPRIEEPGVLRFFIFIQDQLATDWADVFMWTNHE
;
A
#
# COMPACT_ATOMS: atom_id res chain seq x y z
N MET A 1 -5.21 20.75 10.75
CA MET A 1 -4.79 19.89 9.64
C MET A 1 -3.33 19.52 9.89
N PRO A 2 -2.93 18.25 9.73
CA PRO A 2 -1.53 17.88 9.86
C PRO A 2 -0.64 18.70 8.92
N THR A 3 0.54 19.10 9.38
CA THR A 3 1.60 19.67 8.53
C THR A 3 2.15 18.59 7.61
N TYR A 4 2.61 18.96 6.40
CA TYR A 4 3.25 18.04 5.46
C TYR A 4 2.36 16.87 4.98
N LEU A 5 1.03 17.02 5.06
CA LEU A 5 0.09 15.95 4.65
C LEU A 5 0.23 15.55 3.17
N TYR A 6 0.60 16.51 2.31
CA TYR A 6 0.66 16.33 0.84
C TYR A 6 2.01 16.70 0.22
N TYR A 7 3.00 17.08 1.03
CA TYR A 7 4.32 17.49 0.55
C TYR A 7 5.39 16.93 1.48
N THR A 8 6.58 16.68 0.93
CA THR A 8 7.68 16.03 1.66
C THR A 8 8.08 16.86 2.87
N ASP A 9 8.16 16.23 4.04
CA ASP A 9 8.68 16.87 5.24
C ASP A 9 10.20 17.10 5.07
N PRO A 10 10.68 18.36 5.09
CA PRO A 10 12.10 18.63 4.93
C PRO A 10 12.97 18.12 6.09
N GLN A 11 12.36 17.78 7.23
CA GLN A 11 13.04 17.20 8.40
C GLN A 11 13.00 15.67 8.41
N ASP A 12 12.19 15.04 7.56
CA ASP A 12 12.11 13.59 7.43
C ASP A 12 12.80 13.13 6.13
N SER A 13 13.98 12.54 6.28
CA SER A 13 14.75 11.99 5.17
C SER A 13 14.45 10.52 4.89
N THR A 14 13.60 9.88 5.70
CA THR A 14 13.45 8.42 5.70
C THR A 14 12.31 7.92 4.81
N GLU A 15 11.32 8.76 4.48
CA GLU A 15 10.12 8.36 3.71
C GLU A 15 9.85 9.25 2.49
N GLN A 16 10.83 9.40 1.60
CA GLN A 16 10.61 10.11 0.33
C GLN A 16 10.13 9.14 -0.76
N PRO A 17 9.13 9.52 -1.58
CA PRO A 17 8.77 8.73 -2.76
C PRO A 17 9.97 8.69 -3.72
N GLN A 18 10.03 7.66 -4.58
CA GLN A 18 11.11 7.47 -5.54
C GLN A 18 10.55 7.23 -6.94
N TYR A 19 11.31 7.59 -7.96
CA TYR A 19 10.96 7.19 -9.33
C TYR A 19 11.13 5.68 -9.51
N VAL A 20 10.11 5.03 -10.06
CA VAL A 20 10.14 3.61 -10.41
C VAL A 20 11.36 3.30 -11.30
N GLY A 21 12.01 2.17 -11.06
CA GLY A 21 13.22 1.76 -11.79
C GLY A 21 14.50 2.51 -11.38
N THR A 22 14.42 3.42 -10.41
CA THR A 22 15.58 4.17 -9.89
C THR A 22 15.58 4.18 -8.36
N MET A 23 16.70 4.58 -7.76
CA MET A 23 16.79 4.90 -6.33
C MET A 23 16.81 6.41 -6.07
N THR A 24 16.33 7.21 -7.03
CA THR A 24 16.34 8.67 -6.91
C THR A 24 15.10 9.15 -6.16
N PRO A 25 15.25 9.78 -4.98
CA PRO A 25 14.12 10.35 -4.27
C PRO A 25 13.45 11.47 -5.06
N TYR A 26 12.15 11.63 -4.85
CA TYR A 26 11.33 12.69 -5.40
C TYR A 26 10.79 13.54 -4.25
N VAL A 27 11.09 14.84 -4.31
CA VAL A 27 10.58 15.80 -3.32
C VAL A 27 9.27 16.36 -3.84
N VAL A 28 8.17 16.06 -3.15
CA VAL A 28 6.89 16.69 -3.41
C VAL A 28 6.92 18.06 -2.73
N GLU A 29 7.22 19.09 -3.51
CA GLU A 29 7.24 20.48 -3.02
C GLU A 29 5.83 21.03 -2.77
N ASN A 30 5.71 22.02 -1.89
CA ASN A 30 4.43 22.66 -1.55
C ASN A 30 3.77 23.44 -2.71
N LYS A 31 4.50 23.66 -3.81
CA LYS A 31 3.99 24.29 -5.04
C LYS A 31 3.24 23.31 -5.94
N PHE A 32 3.31 22.00 -5.67
CA PHE A 32 2.60 20.99 -6.44
C PHE A 32 1.20 20.74 -5.86
N ALA A 33 0.24 20.51 -6.75
CA ALA A 33 -1.09 20.03 -6.40
C ALA A 33 -1.20 18.54 -6.78
N LEU A 34 -1.89 17.77 -5.95
CA LEU A 34 -2.17 16.35 -6.20
C LEU A 34 -3.67 16.15 -6.41
N GLU A 35 -4.02 15.42 -7.45
CA GLU A 35 -5.36 14.90 -7.67
C GLU A 35 -5.40 13.42 -7.27
N THR A 36 -6.39 13.02 -6.48
CA THR A 36 -6.56 11.60 -6.14
C THR A 36 -7.27 10.90 -7.30
N MET A 37 -6.53 10.08 -8.05
CA MET A 37 -7.12 9.23 -9.09
C MET A 37 -7.82 8.02 -8.49
N TYR A 38 -7.12 7.31 -7.60
CA TYR A 38 -7.59 6.08 -6.98
C TYR A 38 -7.23 6.05 -5.50
N ARG A 39 -8.14 5.49 -4.70
CA ARG A 39 -7.91 5.18 -3.28
C ARG A 39 -8.61 3.87 -2.98
N LEU A 40 -7.82 2.82 -2.81
CA LEU A 40 -8.31 1.44 -2.82
C LEU A 40 -8.02 0.73 -1.50
N LYS A 41 -8.93 -0.15 -1.11
CA LYS A 41 -8.76 -1.15 -0.06
C LYS A 41 -8.82 -2.53 -0.71
N ALA A 42 -8.00 -3.46 -0.23
CA ALA A 42 -8.09 -4.85 -0.66
C ALA A 42 -9.45 -5.47 -0.28
N GLY A 43 -9.97 -6.33 -1.16
CA GLY A 43 -11.21 -7.06 -0.99
C GLY A 43 -12.44 -6.33 -1.52
N ASP A 44 -13.61 -6.93 -1.31
CA ASP A 44 -14.82 -6.61 -2.08
C ASP A 44 -15.68 -5.47 -1.50
N HIS A 45 -15.24 -4.86 -0.40
CA HIS A 45 -16.03 -3.86 0.33
C HIS A 45 -15.36 -2.49 0.31
N THR A 46 -16.18 -1.46 0.00
CA THR A 46 -15.82 -0.04 0.06
C THR A 46 -15.89 0.47 1.51
N ILE A 47 -14.96 1.34 1.90
CA ILE A 47 -15.08 2.14 3.14
C ILE A 47 -15.72 3.49 2.79
N PRO A 48 -16.92 3.80 3.29
CA PRO A 48 -17.55 5.10 3.05
C PRO A 48 -16.81 6.21 3.80
N SER A 49 -16.96 7.45 3.34
CA SER A 49 -16.33 8.63 3.96
C SER A 49 -16.68 8.81 5.46
N SER A 50 -17.85 8.33 5.90
CA SER A 50 -18.28 8.36 7.31
C SER A 50 -17.46 7.44 8.22
N GLU A 51 -16.79 6.44 7.66
CA GLU A 51 -15.94 5.49 8.39
C GLU A 51 -14.44 5.78 8.22
N ASP A 52 -14.10 6.88 7.55
CA ASP A 52 -12.72 7.34 7.46
C ASP A 52 -12.23 7.95 8.78
N THR A 53 -10.92 8.13 8.88
CA THR A 53 -10.23 8.67 10.06
C THR A 53 -10.28 10.20 10.13
N GLY A 54 -11.47 10.78 9.91
CA GLY A 54 -11.72 12.23 10.03
C GLY A 54 -11.37 13.07 8.80
N MET A 55 -10.90 12.46 7.70
CA MET A 55 -10.61 13.17 6.43
C MET A 55 -11.69 12.97 5.36
N LEU A 56 -12.77 12.24 5.68
CA LEU A 56 -13.92 12.01 4.80
C LEU A 56 -13.54 11.40 3.44
N ARG A 57 -12.46 10.59 3.41
CA ARG A 57 -12.01 9.89 2.21
C ARG A 57 -12.84 8.62 2.01
N THR A 58 -13.25 8.37 0.78
CA THR A 58 -13.82 7.06 0.41
C THR A 58 -12.69 6.15 -0.07
N TRP A 59 -12.72 4.88 0.33
CA TRP A 59 -11.79 3.84 -0.13
C TRP A 59 -12.57 2.80 -0.93
N ASP A 60 -12.35 2.74 -2.23
CA ASP A 60 -13.04 1.80 -3.10
C ASP A 60 -12.44 0.38 -3.01
N THR A 61 -13.19 -0.63 -3.44
CA THR A 61 -12.70 -2.01 -3.52
C THR A 61 -11.66 -2.14 -4.64
N ASP A 62 -10.55 -2.83 -4.34
CA ASP A 62 -9.53 -3.16 -5.34
C ASP A 62 -9.99 -4.20 -6.36
N SER A 63 -11.00 -5.01 -6.03
CA SER A 63 -11.50 -6.11 -6.87
C SER A 63 -11.99 -5.64 -8.23
N LYS A 64 -12.46 -4.39 -8.34
CA LYS A 64 -12.86 -3.76 -9.62
C LYS A 64 -11.69 -3.55 -10.60
N TYR A 65 -10.46 -3.54 -10.08
CA TYR A 65 -9.25 -3.17 -10.82
C TYR A 65 -8.28 -4.35 -10.96
N LEU A 66 -8.63 -5.54 -10.47
CA LEU A 66 -7.82 -6.74 -10.66
C LEU A 66 -7.87 -7.19 -12.11
N ASP A 67 -6.69 -7.41 -12.68
CA ASP A 67 -6.54 -7.91 -14.05
C ASP A 67 -6.26 -9.43 -14.07
N THR A 68 -5.60 -9.93 -13.01
CA THR A 68 -5.24 -11.35 -12.88
C THR A 68 -6.06 -12.04 -11.80
N GLN A 69 -6.16 -13.36 -11.90
CA GLN A 69 -6.72 -14.17 -10.82
C GLN A 69 -5.88 -14.02 -9.54
N SER A 70 -6.57 -13.88 -8.41
CA SER A 70 -6.01 -13.89 -7.07
C SER A 70 -6.86 -14.78 -6.18
N GLU A 71 -6.34 -15.14 -5.00
CA GLU A 71 -7.21 -15.74 -3.98
C GLU A 71 -8.23 -14.72 -3.47
N GLU A 72 -9.27 -15.22 -2.81
CA GLU A 72 -10.20 -14.38 -2.08
C GLU A 72 -9.43 -13.51 -1.06
N SER A 73 -9.84 -12.24 -0.97
CA SER A 73 -9.27 -11.34 0.01
C SER A 73 -9.57 -11.82 1.42
N ILE A 74 -8.60 -11.70 2.32
CA ILE A 74 -8.76 -12.07 3.71
C ILE A 74 -9.00 -10.81 4.52
N GLU A 75 -10.02 -10.84 5.38
CA GLU A 75 -10.28 -9.78 6.36
C GLU A 75 -10.00 -10.27 7.78
N PHE A 76 -9.00 -9.66 8.41
CA PHE A 76 -8.58 -9.97 9.78
C PHE A 76 -9.50 -9.28 10.79
N THR A 77 -10.51 -10.02 11.25
CA THR A 77 -11.52 -9.57 12.23
C THR A 77 -11.09 -9.68 13.70
N GLY A 78 -9.83 -10.06 13.96
CA GLY A 78 -9.31 -10.34 15.30
C GLY A 78 -9.05 -9.10 16.18
N THR A 79 -8.90 -9.35 17.49
CA THR A 79 -8.61 -8.35 18.53
C THR A 79 -7.17 -7.81 18.51
N THR A 80 -6.32 -8.27 17.59
CA THR A 80 -4.95 -7.76 17.43
C THR A 80 -5.00 -6.25 17.26
N LYS A 81 -4.39 -5.54 18.20
CA LYS A 81 -4.33 -4.08 18.18
C LYS A 81 -3.28 -3.65 17.16
N LEU A 82 -3.67 -2.84 16.18
CA LEU A 82 -2.73 -2.25 15.24
C LEU A 82 -1.83 -1.23 15.95
N SER A 83 -0.54 -1.28 15.65
CA SER A 83 0.46 -0.34 16.17
C SER A 83 0.80 0.70 15.10
N PHE A 84 0.51 1.96 15.38
CA PHE A 84 0.76 3.10 14.50
C PHE A 84 1.96 3.91 15.00
N THR A 85 3.11 3.25 15.13
CA THR A 85 4.34 3.85 15.68
C THR A 85 5.17 4.59 14.64
N LYS A 86 5.17 4.10 13.39
CA LYS A 86 5.88 4.73 12.26
C LYS A 86 5.04 5.76 11.52
N ILE A 87 3.72 5.53 11.46
CA ILE A 87 2.79 6.40 10.73
C ILE A 87 1.69 6.92 11.66
N PRO A 88 1.15 8.12 11.43
CA PRO A 88 -0.02 8.59 12.16
C PRO A 88 -1.26 7.70 11.95
N ASN A 89 -2.09 7.53 12.97
CA ASN A 89 -3.30 6.70 12.90
C ASN A 89 -4.36 7.19 11.91
N TYR A 90 -4.30 8.46 11.48
CA TYR A 90 -5.18 9.01 10.46
C TYR A 90 -4.72 8.69 9.02
N THR A 91 -3.55 8.07 8.84
CA THR A 91 -2.98 7.78 7.52
C THR A 91 -3.93 6.94 6.66
N ALA A 92 -4.59 5.94 7.23
CA ALA A 92 -5.69 5.20 6.64
C ALA A 92 -6.54 4.54 7.74
N PRO A 93 -7.82 4.23 7.50
CA PRO A 93 -8.65 3.45 8.43
C PRO A 93 -8.06 2.07 8.73
N GLU A 94 -8.31 1.53 9.93
CA GLU A 94 -7.82 0.19 10.31
C GLU A 94 -8.26 -0.90 9.31
N GLN A 95 -9.45 -0.75 8.74
CA GLN A 95 -10.02 -1.64 7.74
C GLN A 95 -9.12 -1.80 6.49
N VAL A 96 -8.33 -0.77 6.14
CA VAL A 96 -7.36 -0.83 5.04
C VAL A 96 -6.21 -1.79 5.38
N PHE A 97 -5.74 -1.79 6.62
CA PHE A 97 -4.64 -2.64 7.08
C PHE A 97 -5.09 -4.05 7.45
N ARG A 98 -6.36 -4.23 7.81
CA ARG A 98 -6.94 -5.54 8.17
C ARG A 98 -7.39 -6.36 6.98
N SER A 99 -7.51 -5.76 5.81
CA SER A 99 -7.95 -6.46 4.60
C SER A 99 -6.78 -6.62 3.65
N VAL A 100 -6.49 -7.86 3.27
CA VAL A 100 -5.32 -8.20 2.45
C VAL A 100 -5.72 -9.01 1.23
N ARG A 101 -4.99 -8.79 0.15
CA ARG A 101 -5.03 -9.65 -1.03
C ARG A 101 -3.69 -10.38 -1.15
N ASN A 102 -3.74 -11.66 -1.49
CA ASN A 102 -2.56 -12.52 -1.56
C ASN A 102 -2.70 -13.55 -2.69
N MET A 103 -1.57 -14.16 -3.05
CA MET A 103 -1.47 -15.15 -4.13
C MET A 103 -1.90 -16.57 -3.71
N GLY A 104 -2.19 -16.79 -2.44
CA GLY A 104 -2.51 -18.11 -1.91
C GLY A 104 -1.31 -18.91 -1.44
N ARG A 105 -1.56 -20.20 -1.18
CA ARG A 105 -0.62 -21.09 -0.48
C ARG A 105 0.30 -21.88 -1.40
N ASP A 106 0.01 -21.92 -2.71
CA ASP A 106 0.83 -22.66 -3.67
C ASP A 106 2.07 -21.84 -4.06
N ALA A 107 3.17 -22.09 -3.35
CA ALA A 107 4.43 -21.41 -3.59
C ALA A 107 4.99 -21.62 -5.01
N SER A 108 4.67 -22.74 -5.67
CA SER A 108 5.14 -22.99 -7.04
C SER A 108 4.36 -22.12 -8.03
N PHE A 109 3.04 -22.09 -7.89
CA PHE A 109 2.17 -21.21 -8.68
C PHE A 109 2.54 -19.73 -8.47
N ASN A 110 2.74 -19.31 -7.22
CA ASN A 110 3.02 -17.91 -6.88
C ASN A 110 4.34 -17.42 -7.50
N LYS A 111 5.35 -18.29 -7.66
CA LYS A 111 6.63 -17.91 -8.28
C LYS A 111 6.54 -17.72 -9.80
N MET A 112 5.50 -18.23 -10.44
CA MET A 112 5.32 -18.19 -11.89
C MET A 112 4.30 -17.14 -12.35
N ASN A 113 3.60 -16.50 -11.40
CA ASN A 113 2.50 -15.59 -11.69
C ASN A 113 2.66 -14.28 -10.92
N ASN A 114 1.94 -13.26 -11.35
CA ASN A 114 1.81 -12.00 -10.62
C ASN A 114 0.34 -11.82 -10.22
N ILE A 115 0.09 -11.09 -9.13
CA ILE A 115 -1.18 -10.39 -8.97
C ILE A 115 -1.01 -8.99 -9.51
N SER A 116 -1.86 -8.63 -10.47
CA SER A 116 -1.81 -7.38 -11.19
C SER A 116 -3.11 -6.62 -11.03
N TRP A 117 -2.98 -5.32 -10.81
CA TRP A 117 -4.07 -4.37 -10.88
C TRP A 117 -3.84 -3.47 -12.10
N GLN A 118 -4.90 -3.21 -12.86
CA GLN A 118 -4.86 -2.29 -13.99
C GLN A 118 -5.70 -1.05 -13.68
N LEU A 119 -5.03 0.10 -13.63
CA LEU A 119 -5.64 1.39 -13.33
C LEU A 119 -5.42 2.32 -14.53
N THR A 120 -6.50 2.86 -15.10
CA THR A 120 -6.40 3.77 -16.23
C THR A 120 -6.08 5.18 -15.74
N VAL A 121 -5.08 5.81 -16.33
CA VAL A 121 -4.66 7.16 -15.95
C VAL A 121 -4.48 8.04 -17.18
N ASP A 122 -4.48 9.35 -16.97
CA ASP A 122 -4.24 10.32 -18.04
C ASP A 122 -2.77 10.31 -18.50
N SER A 123 -2.54 10.64 -19.77
CA SER A 123 -1.19 10.79 -20.29
C SER A 123 -0.62 12.17 -19.95
N GLY A 124 0.70 12.26 -19.77
CA GLY A 124 1.41 13.54 -19.59
C GLY A 124 1.59 14.00 -18.14
N PHE A 125 1.24 13.16 -17.16
CA PHE A 125 1.41 13.45 -15.73
C PHE A 125 2.36 12.47 -15.04
N THR A 126 2.89 12.90 -13.90
CA THR A 126 3.62 12.04 -12.96
C THR A 126 2.66 11.56 -11.87
N TYR A 127 2.64 10.26 -11.60
CA TYR A 127 1.76 9.65 -10.62
C TYR A 127 2.50 9.26 -9.35
N LEU A 128 1.92 9.63 -8.20
CA LEU A 128 2.38 9.20 -6.89
C LEU A 128 1.60 7.96 -6.47
N LEU A 129 2.29 6.83 -6.32
CA LEU A 129 1.70 5.59 -5.80
C LEU A 129 2.07 5.44 -4.33
N ARG A 130 1.06 5.27 -3.47
CA ARG A 130 1.23 4.95 -2.05
C ARG A 130 0.62 3.58 -1.78
N LEU A 131 1.48 2.61 -1.46
CA LEU A 131 1.09 1.25 -1.12
C LEU A 131 1.03 1.10 0.40
N TYR A 132 -0.02 0.47 0.91
CA TYR A 132 -0.23 0.25 2.33
C TYR A 132 -0.01 -1.23 2.65
N PHE A 133 0.84 -1.50 3.64
CA PHE A 133 1.17 -2.85 4.07
C PHE A 133 0.95 -3.01 5.57
N CYS A 134 0.49 -4.19 5.97
CA CYS A 134 0.43 -4.63 7.36
C CYS A 134 0.57 -6.15 7.39
N GLU A 135 1.50 -6.66 8.18
CA GLU A 135 1.64 -8.10 8.38
C GLU A 135 0.82 -8.52 9.59
N LEU A 136 -0.24 -9.31 9.35
CA LEU A 136 -1.15 -9.83 10.37
C LEU A 136 -1.22 -11.35 10.38
N ASN A 137 -0.50 -12.02 9.46
CA ASN A 137 -0.46 -13.46 9.40
C ASN A 137 0.46 -13.98 10.52
N PRO A 138 -0.07 -14.72 11.51
CA PRO A 138 0.74 -15.21 12.63
C PRO A 138 1.81 -16.22 12.20
N ARG A 139 1.81 -16.70 10.95
CA ARG A 139 2.85 -17.61 10.42
C ARG A 139 4.10 -16.88 9.96
N ILE A 140 4.07 -15.56 9.86
CA ILE A 140 5.20 -14.73 9.44
C ILE A 140 5.80 -14.13 10.71
N GLU A 141 6.71 -14.89 11.31
CA GLU A 141 7.29 -14.59 12.63
C GLU A 141 8.72 -14.04 12.56
N GLU A 142 9.34 -14.03 11.38
CA GLU A 142 10.71 -13.57 11.18
C GLU A 142 10.93 -12.94 9.79
N PRO A 143 11.97 -12.09 9.62
CA PRO A 143 12.37 -11.55 8.33
C PRO A 143 12.63 -12.62 7.26
N GLY A 144 12.28 -12.32 6.02
CA GLY A 144 12.58 -13.16 4.85
C GLY A 144 11.62 -14.31 4.62
N VAL A 145 10.65 -14.56 5.53
CA VAL A 145 9.60 -15.59 5.33
C VAL A 145 8.69 -15.24 4.16
N LEU A 146 8.25 -13.97 4.08
CA LEU A 146 7.48 -13.45 2.96
C LEU A 146 8.24 -12.29 2.31
N ARG A 147 8.77 -12.57 1.12
CA ARG A 147 9.38 -11.57 0.24
C ARG A 147 8.70 -11.59 -1.10
N PHE A 148 8.45 -10.41 -1.65
CA PHE A 148 7.85 -10.26 -2.97
C PHE A 148 8.48 -9.10 -3.74
N PHE A 149 8.29 -9.11 -5.04
CA PHE A 149 8.72 -8.04 -5.93
C PHE A 149 7.53 -7.13 -6.20
N ILE A 150 7.79 -5.84 -6.36
CA ILE A 150 6.80 -4.87 -6.78
C ILE A 150 7.21 -4.35 -8.15
N PHE A 151 6.29 -4.47 -9.11
CA PHE A 151 6.44 -3.92 -10.45
C PHE A 151 5.37 -2.85 -10.67
N ILE A 152 5.75 -1.70 -11.21
CA ILE A 152 4.83 -0.65 -11.64
C ILE A 152 5.08 -0.42 -13.13
N GLN A 153 4.06 -0.58 -13.97
CA GLN A 153 4.17 -0.47 -15.42
C GLN A 153 5.33 -1.32 -15.99
N ASP A 154 5.39 -2.59 -15.58
CA ASP A 154 6.42 -3.57 -15.94
C ASP A 154 7.86 -3.20 -15.54
N GLN A 155 8.06 -2.12 -14.78
CA GLN A 155 9.35 -1.73 -14.22
C GLN A 155 9.46 -2.14 -12.75
N LEU A 156 10.61 -2.68 -12.37
CA LEU A 156 10.90 -3.06 -10.99
C LEU A 156 10.95 -1.82 -10.09
N ALA A 157 10.06 -1.77 -9.10
CA ALA A 157 10.05 -0.75 -8.05
C ALA A 157 10.85 -1.19 -6.82
N THR A 158 10.74 -2.47 -6.43
CA THR A 158 11.58 -3.11 -5.41
C THR A 158 11.58 -4.63 -5.59
N ASP A 159 12.74 -5.26 -5.38
CA ASP A 159 12.94 -6.72 -5.40
C ASP A 159 13.08 -7.32 -3.99
N TRP A 160 12.83 -6.54 -2.94
CA TRP A 160 13.05 -6.99 -1.57
C TRP A 160 11.94 -6.61 -0.60
N ALA A 161 10.71 -6.41 -1.09
CA ALA A 161 9.58 -6.07 -0.23
C ALA A 161 9.36 -7.14 0.84
N ASP A 162 9.50 -6.74 2.11
CA ASP A 162 9.36 -7.57 3.30
C ASP A 162 8.71 -6.73 4.39
N VAL A 163 7.40 -6.97 4.57
CA VAL A 163 6.58 -6.16 5.48
C VAL A 163 7.02 -6.34 6.92
N PHE A 164 7.40 -7.56 7.32
CA PHE A 164 7.86 -7.85 8.68
C PHE A 164 9.12 -7.04 9.00
N MET A 165 10.08 -6.98 8.07
CA MET A 165 11.27 -6.12 8.20
C MET A 165 10.93 -4.63 8.22
N TRP A 166 10.00 -4.17 7.39
CA TRP A 166 9.62 -2.76 7.34
C TRP A 166 8.87 -2.30 8.59
N THR A 167 8.07 -3.16 9.22
CA THR A 167 7.24 -2.79 10.37
C THR A 167 7.88 -3.10 11.71
N ASN A 168 8.90 -3.95 11.76
CA ASN A 168 9.54 -4.28 13.02
C ASN A 168 10.34 -3.13 13.62
N HIS A 169 10.33 -3.19 14.95
CA HIS A 169 10.97 -2.32 15.90
C HIS A 169 12.40 -2.81 16.16
N GLU A 170 13.36 -1.88 16.15
CA GLU A 170 14.32 -1.85 17.25
C GLU A 170 13.59 -1.52 18.56
#